data_AF-A0A919UYA9-F1
#
_entry.id   AF-A0A919UYA9-F1
#
_cell.length_a   1.000
_cell.length_b   1.000
_cell.length_c   1.000
_cell.angle_alpha   90.00
_cell.angle_beta   90.00
_cell.angle_gamma   90.00
#
_symmetry.space_group_name_H-M   'P 1'
#
loop_
_entity.id
_entity.type
_entity.pdbx_description
1 polymer ?
#
loop_
_entity_poly.entity_id
_entity_poly.type
_entity_poly.pdbx_seq_one_letter_code
_entity_poly.pdbx_strand_id
1 'polypeptide(L)' 'MQRQYTGTAGKITNCRIGVFCSYVTPDRQRVLIDRELYLPESWFGAPDRLADAGGGGRDGVRHQAGVGMAHDRAGRR' A
#
# COMPACT_ATOMS: atom_id res chain seq x y z
N MET A 1 18.09 -2.59 7.84
CA MET A 1 17.03 -1.72 7.29
C MET A 1 17.14 -1.76 5.78
N GLN A 2 16.06 -2.07 5.08
CA GLN A 2 16.11 -2.19 3.62
C GLN A 2 15.59 -0.92 2.98
N ARG A 3 16.34 -0.43 1.99
CA ARG A 3 16.08 0.85 1.34
C ARG A 3 15.43 0.60 -0.01
N GLN A 4 14.37 1.33 -0.29
CA GLN A 4 13.65 1.27 -1.56
C GLN A 4 13.76 2.62 -2.27
N TYR A 5 13.65 2.62 -3.59
CA TYR A 5 13.58 3.86 -4.35
C TYR A 5 12.22 4.51 -4.17
N THR A 6 12.18 5.80 -3.88
CA THR A 6 10.95 6.58 -3.91
C THR A 6 11.12 7.74 -4.89
N GLY A 7 10.22 7.81 -5.86
CA GLY A 7 10.19 8.90 -6.84
C GLY A 7 10.08 10.28 -6.18
N THR A 8 9.32 10.37 -5.08
CA THR A 8 9.14 11.63 -4.33
C THR A 8 10.44 12.12 -3.69
N ALA A 9 11.29 11.22 -3.18
CA ALA A 9 12.59 11.62 -2.62
C ALA A 9 13.72 11.63 -3.67
N GLY A 10 13.44 11.15 -4.89
CA GLY A 10 14.41 11.03 -5.99
C GLY A 10 15.61 10.13 -5.69
N LYS A 11 15.52 9.28 -4.66
CA LYS A 11 16.65 8.49 -4.17
C LYS A 11 16.19 7.21 -3.47
N ILE A 12 17.15 6.30 -3.29
CA ILE A 12 16.98 5.12 -2.45
C ILE A 12 17.03 5.56 -0.98
N THR A 13 16.00 5.26 -0.20
CA THR A 13 15.94 5.59 1.23
C THR A 13 15.13 4.55 2.01
N ASN A 14 15.10 4.64 3.33
CA ASN A 14 14.22 3.81 4.14
C ASN A 14 12.76 4.25 3.92
N CYS A 15 12.07 3.55 3.03
CA CYS A 15 10.66 3.77 2.74
C CYS A 15 9.94 2.44 2.45
N ARG A 16 8.61 2.49 2.49
CA ARG A 16 7.69 1.42 2.07
C ARG A 16 6.97 1.87 0.82
N ILE A 17 6.81 0.99 -0.17
CA ILE A 17 6.12 1.32 -1.43
C ILE A 17 4.75 0.63 -1.44
N GLY A 18 3.70 1.42 -1.61
CA GLY A 18 2.34 0.94 -1.87
C GLY A 18 1.84 1.48 -3.21
N VAL A 19 1.18 0.62 -3.97
CA VAL A 19 0.52 0.94 -5.25
C VAL A 19 -0.99 0.82 -5.05
N PHE A 20 -1.74 1.79 -5.56
CA PHE A 20 -3.18 1.88 -5.37
C PHE A 20 -3.85 2.13 -6.71
N CYS A 21 -4.93 1.40 -6.99
CA CYS A 21 -5.78 1.63 -8.16
C CYS A 21 -7.10 2.25 -7.70
N SER A 22 -7.48 3.37 -8.33
CA SER A 22 -8.76 4.01 -8.10
C SER A 22 -9.61 4.02 -9.37
N TYR A 23 -10.86 3.60 -9.25
CA TYR A 23 -11.89 3.85 -10.26
C TYR A 23 -12.37 5.30 -10.14
N VAL A 24 -12.37 6.03 -11.26
CA VAL A 24 -12.76 7.44 -11.31
C VAL A 24 -13.98 7.58 -12.22
N THR A 25 -15.03 8.23 -11.72
CA THR A 25 -16.24 8.51 -12.48
C THR A 25 -16.15 9.87 -13.20
N PRO A 26 -16.98 10.11 -14.23
CA PRO A 26 -17.00 11.40 -14.94
C PRO A 26 -17.34 12.59 -14.03
N ASP A 27 -18.13 12.39 -12.97
CA ASP A 27 -18.46 13.38 -11.95
C ASP A 27 -17.38 13.53 -10.86
N ARG A 28 -16.17 13.02 -11.13
CA ARG A 28 -14.94 13.15 -10.33
C ARG A 28 -14.97 12.43 -8.98
N GLN A 29 -15.88 11.48 -8.79
CA GLN A 29 -15.82 10.58 -7.63
C GLN A 29 -14.69 9.57 -7.84
N ARG A 30 -14.07 9.16 -6.73
CA ARG A 30 -12.94 8.22 -6.75
C ARG A 30 -13.15 7.15 -5.70
N VAL A 31 -13.11 5.89 -6.11
CA VAL A 31 -13.17 4.72 -5.23
C VAL A 31 -11.89 3.92 -5.39
N LEU A 32 -11.21 3.60 -4.28
CA LEU A 32 -10.11 2.65 -4.27
C LEU A 32 -10.65 1.25 -4.53
N ILE A 33 -10.19 0.64 -5.63
CA ILE A 33 -10.62 -0.70 -6.04
C ILE A 33 -9.54 -1.75 -5.79
N ASP A 34 -8.26 -1.36 -5.77
CA ASP A 34 -7.16 -2.27 -5.53
C ASP A 34 -5.99 -1.61 -4.79
N ARG A 35 -5.24 -2.41 -4.04
CA ARG A 35 -4.16 -2.00 -3.13
C ARG A 35 -3.10 -3.09 -3.09
N GLU A 36 -1.88 -2.75 -3.44
CA GLU A 36 -0.72 -3.64 -3.41
C GLU A 36 0.42 -3.03 -2.58
N LEU A 37 0.91 -3.76 -1.59
CA LEU A 37 2.04 -3.34 -0.76
C LEU A 37 3.26 -4.22 -1.05
N TYR A 38 4.38 -3.58 -1.40
CA TYR A 38 5.65 -4.26 -1.68
C TYR A 38 6.57 -4.17 -0.47
N LEU A 39 6.89 -5.34 0.10
CA LEU A 39 7.76 -5.50 1.26
C LEU A 39 9.00 -6.32 0.88
N PRO A 40 10.20 -5.92 1.34
CA PRO A 40 11.42 -6.71 1.16
C PRO A 40 11.33 -8.07 1.84
N GLU A 41 11.85 -9.12 1.20
CA GLU A 41 11.86 -10.49 1.74
C GLU A 41 12.48 -10.58 3.15
N SER A 42 13.53 -9.80 3.40
CA SER A 42 14.22 -9.77 4.69
C SER A 42 13.35 -9.28 5.86
N TRP A 43 12.20 -8.66 5.59
CA TRP A 43 11.28 -8.22 6.64
C TRP A 43 10.39 -9.35 7.16
N PHE A 44 10.37 -10.51 6.49
CA PHE A 44 9.57 -11.67 6.88
C PHE A 44 10.30 -12.63 7.82
N GLY A 45 11.51 -12.30 8.29
CA GLY A 45 12.31 -13.15 9.19
C GLY A 45 11.80 -13.24 10.64
N ALA A 46 10.68 -12.61 10.97
CA ALA A 46 10.06 -12.64 12.30
C ALA A 46 8.60 -13.14 12.18
N PRO A 47 8.36 -14.45 12.31
CA PRO A 47 7.05 -15.08 12.07
C PRO A 47 5.91 -14.49 12.90
N ASP A 48 6.17 -14.17 14.17
CA ASP A 48 5.17 -13.60 15.08
C ASP A 48 4.69 -12.22 14.61
N ARG A 49 5.62 -11.39 14.12
CA ARG A 49 5.29 -10.06 13.56
C ARG A 49 4.55 -10.13 12.22
N LEU A 50 4.72 -11.23 11.49
CA LEU A 50 4.06 -11.45 10.21
C LEU A 50 2.59 -11.86 10.39
N ALA A 51 2.31 -12.69 11.40
CA ALA A 51 0.95 -13.08 11.75
C ALA A 51 0.09 -11.86 12.15
N ASP A 52 0.63 -10.98 13.00
CA ASP A 52 -0.03 -9.74 13.43
C ASP A 52 -0.27 -8.75 12.27
N ALA A 53 0.56 -8.82 11.22
CA ALA A 53 0.45 -7.98 10.04
C ALA A 53 -0.52 -8.53 8.97
N GLY A 54 -1.12 -9.72 9.18
CA GLY A 54 -2.02 -10.36 8.21
C GLY A 54 -1.32 -10.83 6.93
N GLY A 55 -0.13 -11.43 7.09
CA GLY A 55 0.81 -11.77 6.02
C GLY A 55 0.29 -12.71 4.92
N GLY A 56 0.56 -12.36 3.67
CA GLY A 56 0.33 -13.18 2.49
C GLY A 56 1.56 -13.18 1.58
N GLY A 57 1.92 -14.37 1.07
CA GLY A 57 2.84 -14.58 -0.05
C GLY A 57 4.34 -14.43 0.23
N ARG A 58 5.15 -15.35 -0.31
CA ARG A 58 6.63 -15.38 -0.19
C ARG A 58 7.33 -14.29 -1.01
N ASP A 59 6.58 -13.58 -1.85
CA ASP A 59 7.12 -12.62 -2.83
C ASP A 59 7.01 -11.15 -2.35
N GLY A 60 6.62 -10.94 -1.08
CA GLY A 60 6.54 -9.62 -0.47
C GLY A 60 5.41 -8.72 -1.00
N VAL A 61 4.58 -9.24 -1.90
CA VAL A 61 3.44 -8.56 -2.49
C VAL A 61 2.17 -8.91 -1.73
N ARG A 62 1.47 -7.89 -1.20
CA ARG A 62 0.17 -8.07 -0.55
C ARG A 62 -0.94 -7.33 -1.28
N HIS A 63 -1.85 -8.07 -1.90
CA HIS A 63 -3.11 -7.55 -2.42
C HIS A 63 -4.14 -7.45 -1.29
N GLN A 64 -4.63 -6.25 -0.99
CA GLN A 64 -5.72 -6.03 -0.02
C GLN A 64 -6.96 -5.52 -0.78
N ALA A 65 -7.68 -6.43 -1.44
CA ALA A 65 -8.98 -6.14 -2.02
C ALA A 65 -9.94 -5.71 -0.90
N GLY A 66 -10.37 -4.46 -0.91
CA GLY A 66 -11.34 -3.93 0.04
C GLY A 66 -11.76 -2.53 -0.34
N VAL A 67 -13.03 -2.39 -0.74
CA VAL A 67 -13.69 -1.18 -1.28
C VAL A 67 -13.99 -0.13 -0.19
N GLY A 68 -13.28 -0.15 0.95
CA GLY A 68 -13.75 0.47 2.20
C GLY A 68 -13.31 1.91 2.50
N MET A 69 -12.50 2.56 1.66
CA MET A 69 -11.86 3.84 2.03
C MET A 69 -12.07 4.90 0.95
N ALA A 70 -13.32 5.33 0.74
CA ALA A 70 -13.67 6.45 -0.13
C ALA A 70 -14.80 7.30 0.47
N HIS A 71 -14.69 7.64 1.76
CA HIS A 71 -15.50 8.68 2.38
C HIS A 71 -14.60 9.53 3.30
N ASP A 72 -13.56 10.17 2.75
CA ASP A 72 -12.93 11.30 3.45
C ASP A 72 -13.34 12.62 2.79
N ARG A 73 -14.50 13.09 3.26
CA ARG A 73 -14.85 14.51 3.50
C ARG A 73 -14.41 15.52 2.43
N ALA A 74 -15.10 15.51 1.29
CA ALA A 74 -15.35 16.75 0.56
C ALA A 74 -16.22 17.68 1.42
N GLY A 75 -15.60 18.59 2.17
CA GLY A 75 -16.33 19.60 2.94
C GLY A 75 -15.55 20.14 4.11
N ARG A 76 -14.70 21.13 3.87
CA ARG A 76 -14.43 22.25 4.77
C ARG A 76 -13.88 23.43 3.96
N ARG A 77 -14.78 24.41 3.78
CA ARG A 77 -14.61 25.86 3.53
C ARG A 77 -13.53 26.32 2.57
#